data_AF-A0A351FQ11-F1
#
_entry.id   AF-A0A351FQ11-F1
#
_cell.length_a   1.000
_cell.length_b   1.000
_cell.length_c   1.000
_cell.angle_alpha   90.00
_cell.angle_beta   90.00
_cell.angle_gamma   90.00
#
_symmetry.space_group_name_H-M   'P 1'
#
loop_
_entity.id
_entity.type
_entity.pdbx_description
1 polymer ?
#
loop_
_entity_poly.entity_id
_entity_poly.type
_entity_poly.pdbx_seq_one_letter_code
_entity_poly.pdbx_strand_id
1 'polypeptide(L)'
;MVFGWLRPSVPMFAREKAWAEIRMQWLWDQLGGERLLNSQVLLPEDVLARCVPGGGELDLQACFEIVCRQMQVDPQSCEVRVGAFDEMLDHVGTWVPREARSLISIRPDQLEEPLSVVATLANQLAHEILLRGERLRQDEPDQDSVIDLLPVFCGCGLFVANTTVEEQRREGAVLLSRQGYLNSGVLGYACALYAWARGETSAPWAAGLRPDAALTFQRGGRYLRRTGDSLFQPLESNPFFSANASTLVVRLRDASPSSSIGCLWALAERGEEARDVLSEILPLLQHRHFEVRAAAAKALGKIGGTDQETHRQLTRLV
;
A
#
# COMPACT_ATOMS: atom_id res chain seq x y z
N MET A 1 16.75 -38.44 -7.93
CA MET A 1 17.03 -37.21 -8.69
C MET A 1 15.70 -36.59 -9.10
N VAL A 2 15.11 -35.73 -8.26
CA VAL A 2 13.95 -34.84 -8.54
C VAL A 2 14.03 -33.71 -7.49
N PHE A 3 13.49 -32.51 -7.79
CA PHE A 3 13.36 -31.30 -6.95
C PHE A 3 14.25 -30.08 -7.32
N GLY A 4 14.26 -29.73 -8.60
CA GLY A 4 14.44 -28.34 -9.04
C GLY A 4 13.15 -27.51 -8.84
N TRP A 5 12.60 -27.48 -7.62
CA TRP A 5 11.32 -26.81 -7.33
C TRP A 5 11.49 -25.30 -7.11
N LEU A 6 11.23 -24.56 -8.20
CA LEU A 6 10.77 -23.17 -8.32
C LEU A 6 11.45 -22.12 -7.42
N ARG A 7 12.23 -21.23 -8.05
CA ARG A 7 12.66 -19.97 -7.44
C ARG A 7 11.42 -19.25 -6.87
N PRO A 8 11.46 -18.79 -5.60
CA PRO A 8 10.33 -18.09 -5.01
C PRO A 8 10.02 -16.85 -5.84
N SER A 9 8.73 -16.55 -6.02
CA SER A 9 8.26 -15.36 -6.71
C SER A 9 7.02 -14.82 -6.01
N VAL A 10 6.83 -13.51 -6.12
CA VAL A 10 5.59 -12.83 -5.71
C VAL A 10 4.67 -12.79 -6.93
N PRO A 11 3.41 -13.26 -6.85
CA PRO A 11 2.51 -13.31 -8.00
C PRO A 11 1.88 -11.93 -8.25
N MET A 12 2.71 -10.94 -8.55
CA MET A 12 2.31 -9.57 -8.85
C MET A 12 3.32 -8.90 -9.78
N PHE A 13 2.98 -7.74 -10.33
CA PHE A 13 3.90 -7.00 -11.19
C PHE A 13 5.11 -6.49 -10.39
N ALA A 14 6.28 -6.46 -11.01
CA ALA A 14 7.51 -5.97 -10.39
C ALA A 14 7.38 -4.49 -10.00
N ARG A 15 6.62 -3.72 -10.78
CA ARG A 15 6.28 -2.32 -10.47
C ARG A 15 5.44 -2.20 -9.21
N GLU A 16 4.43 -3.06 -9.04
CA GLU A 16 3.56 -3.05 -7.86
C GLU A 16 4.33 -3.46 -6.60
N LYS A 17 5.18 -4.49 -6.70
CA LYS A 17 6.11 -4.87 -5.62
C LYS A 17 7.00 -3.71 -5.22
N ALA A 18 7.66 -3.07 -6.19
CA ALA A 18 8.54 -1.93 -5.93
C ALA A 18 7.78 -0.78 -5.26
N TRP A 19 6.59 -0.44 -5.75
CA TRP A 19 5.74 0.60 -5.17
C TRP A 19 5.34 0.30 -3.73
N ALA A 20 4.86 -0.92 -3.45
CA ALA A 20 4.43 -1.31 -2.11
C ALA A 20 5.59 -1.24 -1.11
N GLU A 21 6.78 -1.72 -1.51
CA GLU A 21 7.98 -1.68 -0.65
C GLU A 21 8.45 -0.25 -0.39
N ILE A 22 8.49 0.59 -1.43
CA ILE A 22 8.88 1.99 -1.32
C ILE A 22 7.92 2.76 -0.41
N ARG A 23 6.60 2.57 -0.59
CA ARG A 23 5.60 3.26 0.24
C ARG A 23 5.50 2.69 1.66
N MET A 24 5.78 1.40 1.87
CA MET A 24 5.94 0.85 3.22
C MET A 24 7.15 1.44 3.94
N GLN A 25 8.30 1.61 3.25
CA GLN A 25 9.44 2.33 3.82
C GLN A 25 9.10 3.79 4.09
N TRP A 26 8.42 4.46 3.15
CA TRP A 26 8.02 5.84 3.35
C TRP A 26 7.11 6.00 4.58
N LEU A 27 6.12 5.12 4.76
CA LEU A 27 5.26 5.12 5.96
C LEU A 27 6.07 4.88 7.24
N TRP A 28 7.05 3.98 7.18
CA TRP A 28 7.99 3.74 8.28
C TRP A 28 8.75 5.00 8.66
N ASP A 29 9.26 5.73 7.68
CA ASP A 29 10.04 6.96 7.90
C ASP A 29 9.14 8.12 8.38
N GLN A 30 7.91 8.22 7.86
CA GLN A 30 6.97 9.30 8.21
C GLN A 30 6.35 9.13 9.60
N LEU A 31 5.95 7.90 9.95
CA LEU A 31 5.16 7.62 11.15
C LEU A 31 5.97 6.94 12.26
N GLY A 32 7.19 6.51 11.96
CA GLY A 32 8.06 5.75 12.85
C GLY A 32 7.78 4.25 12.83
N GLY A 33 8.85 3.45 12.88
CA GLY A 33 8.76 1.99 12.88
C GLY A 33 8.00 1.40 14.07
N GLU A 34 8.07 2.05 15.24
CA GLU A 34 7.34 1.65 16.44
C GLU A 34 5.83 1.54 16.22
N ARG A 35 5.25 2.34 15.32
CA ARG A 35 3.82 2.24 15.00
C ARG A 35 3.50 0.89 14.39
N LEU A 36 4.27 0.42 13.41
CA LEU A 36 4.08 -0.90 12.80
C LEU A 36 4.46 -2.04 13.75
N LEU A 37 5.56 -1.88 14.49
CA LEU A 37 6.08 -2.92 15.39
C LEU A 37 5.17 -3.16 16.61
N ASN A 38 4.46 -2.14 17.08
CA ASN A 38 3.58 -2.25 18.25
C ASN A 38 2.11 -2.47 17.90
N SER A 39 1.66 -2.14 16.68
CA SER A 39 0.30 -2.46 16.23
C SER A 39 0.16 -3.96 16.02
N GLN A 40 -0.58 -4.66 16.89
CA GLN A 40 -1.02 -6.03 16.64
C GLN A 40 -2.10 -6.05 15.55
N VAL A 41 -2.26 -7.16 14.84
CA VAL A 41 -3.34 -7.30 13.86
C VAL A 41 -4.68 -7.25 14.59
N LEU A 42 -5.55 -6.33 14.16
CA LEU A 42 -6.92 -6.26 14.67
C LEU A 42 -7.71 -7.47 14.13
N LEU A 43 -8.38 -8.20 15.02
CA LEU A 43 -9.09 -9.43 14.68
C LEU A 43 -10.61 -9.19 14.59
N PRO A 44 -11.33 -9.89 13.68
CA PRO A 44 -12.78 -9.75 13.52
C PRO A 44 -13.55 -10.04 14.81
N GLU A 45 -13.15 -11.07 15.56
CA GLU A 45 -13.78 -11.47 16.82
C GLU A 45 -13.68 -10.37 17.89
N ASP A 46 -12.55 -9.67 17.98
CA ASP A 46 -12.34 -8.58 18.94
C ASP A 46 -13.19 -7.36 18.60
N VAL A 47 -13.36 -7.09 17.30
CA VAL A 47 -14.25 -6.03 16.80
C VAL A 47 -15.70 -6.39 17.09
N LEU A 48 -16.16 -7.57 16.67
CA LEU A 48 -17.55 -7.99 16.81
C LEU A 48 -17.99 -8.05 18.27
N ALA A 49 -17.14 -8.56 19.16
CA ALA A 49 -17.44 -8.62 20.59
C ALA A 49 -17.71 -7.25 21.23
N ARG A 50 -17.18 -6.17 20.64
CA ARG A 50 -17.29 -4.80 21.18
C ARG A 50 -18.29 -3.94 20.42
N CYS A 51 -18.27 -3.98 19.09
CA CYS A 51 -19.14 -3.16 18.27
C CYS A 51 -20.54 -3.74 18.13
N VAL A 52 -20.75 -5.03 18.40
CA VAL A 52 -22.05 -5.69 18.19
C VAL A 52 -22.44 -6.45 19.47
N PRO A 53 -22.63 -5.75 20.59
CA PRO A 53 -22.84 -6.40 21.89
C PRO A 53 -24.07 -7.30 21.85
N GLY A 54 -23.89 -8.59 22.18
CA GLY A 54 -24.97 -9.58 22.15
C GLY A 54 -25.55 -9.90 20.77
N GLY A 55 -24.86 -9.50 19.68
CA GLY A 55 -25.37 -9.68 18.31
C GLY A 55 -26.46 -8.67 17.91
N GLY A 56 -26.55 -7.54 18.64
CA GLY A 56 -27.50 -6.46 18.35
C GLY A 56 -27.10 -5.57 17.18
N GLU A 57 -27.55 -4.30 17.20
CA GLU A 57 -27.14 -3.30 16.21
C GLU A 57 -25.67 -2.90 16.39
N LEU A 58 -25.05 -2.43 15.30
CA LEU A 58 -23.69 -1.93 15.32
C LEU A 58 -23.57 -0.64 16.13
N ASP A 59 -22.74 -0.66 17.17
CA ASP A 59 -22.23 0.53 17.85
C ASP A 59 -21.09 1.14 17.02
N LEU A 60 -21.45 2.12 16.18
CA LEU A 60 -20.51 2.85 15.34
C LEU A 60 -19.45 3.59 16.16
N GLN A 61 -19.82 4.13 17.33
CA GLN A 61 -18.89 4.88 18.18
C GLN A 61 -17.84 3.94 18.78
N ALA A 62 -18.25 2.77 19.27
CA ALA A 62 -17.32 1.74 19.76
C ALA A 62 -16.36 1.28 18.66
N CYS A 63 -16.85 1.08 17.44
CA CYS A 63 -16.02 0.73 16.29
C CYS A 63 -15.03 1.83 15.94
N PHE A 64 -15.48 3.09 15.88
CA PHE A 64 -14.60 4.24 15.68
C PHE A 64 -13.48 4.33 16.71
N GLU A 65 -13.79 4.17 18.00
CA GLU A 65 -12.80 4.21 19.07
C GLU A 65 -11.77 3.08 18.99
N ILE A 66 -12.19 1.87 18.58
CA ILE A 66 -11.29 0.74 18.35
C ILE A 66 -10.32 1.07 17.22
N VAL A 67 -10.81 1.59 16.09
CA VAL A 67 -9.96 1.89 14.94
C VAL A 67 -9.05 3.09 15.22
N CYS A 68 -9.54 4.13 15.92
CA CYS A 68 -8.70 5.24 16.41
C CYS A 68 -7.54 4.73 17.27
N ARG A 69 -7.82 3.83 18.22
CA ARG A 69 -6.77 3.23 19.06
C ARG A 69 -5.78 2.42 18.22
N GLN A 70 -6.27 1.59 17.30
CA GLN A 70 -5.46 0.76 16.41
C GLN A 70 -4.53 1.60 15.53
N MET A 71 -5.05 2.69 14.98
CA MET A 71 -4.33 3.60 14.09
C MET A 71 -3.65 4.76 14.83
N GLN A 72 -3.68 4.76 16.17
CA GLN A 72 -3.10 5.78 17.05
C GLN A 72 -3.50 7.21 16.63
N VAL A 73 -4.81 7.43 16.52
CA VAL A 73 -5.44 8.74 16.27
C VAL A 73 -6.20 9.14 17.54
N ASP A 74 -6.11 10.41 17.93
CA ASP A 74 -6.93 10.96 19.00
C ASP A 74 -8.42 10.96 18.56
N PRO A 75 -9.31 10.21 19.21
CA PRO A 75 -10.72 10.18 18.82
C PRO A 75 -11.40 11.54 18.95
N GLN A 76 -10.84 12.50 19.70
CA GLN A 76 -11.38 13.86 19.79
C GLN A 76 -11.04 14.72 18.57
N SER A 77 -10.06 14.32 17.74
CA SER A 77 -9.69 15.05 16.52
C SER A 77 -10.73 14.90 15.40
N CYS A 78 -11.64 13.93 15.54
CA CYS A 78 -12.66 13.61 14.55
C CYS A 78 -14.05 13.48 15.19
N GLU A 79 -15.08 13.74 14.40
CA GLU A 79 -16.47 13.41 14.68
C GLU A 79 -16.89 12.30 13.74
N VAL A 80 -17.44 11.20 14.27
CA VAL A 80 -17.99 10.11 13.46
C VAL A 80 -19.52 10.19 13.46
N ARG A 81 -20.14 9.98 12.29
CA ARG A 81 -21.60 9.92 12.16
C ARG A 81 -22.03 8.98 11.04
N VAL A 82 -23.32 8.66 11.05
CA VAL A 82 -24.01 8.08 9.90
C VAL A 82 -24.37 9.23 8.95
N GLY A 83 -23.98 9.12 7.68
CA GLY A 83 -24.32 10.11 6.65
C GLY A 83 -25.70 9.87 6.05
N ALA A 84 -26.12 10.75 5.13
CA ALA A 84 -27.34 10.56 4.35
C ALA A 84 -27.01 9.73 3.09
N PHE A 85 -27.84 8.73 2.77
CA PHE A 85 -27.55 7.79 1.68
C PHE A 85 -27.48 8.49 0.31
N ASP A 86 -28.38 9.43 0.07
CA ASP A 86 -28.48 10.24 -1.15
C ASP A 86 -27.28 11.17 -1.36
N GLU A 87 -26.60 11.57 -0.29
CA GLU A 87 -25.37 12.38 -0.35
C GLU A 87 -24.10 11.53 -0.57
N MET A 88 -24.20 10.19 -0.47
CA MET A 88 -23.06 9.26 -0.43
C MET A 88 -23.15 8.15 -1.48
N LEU A 89 -23.78 8.41 -2.63
CA LEU A 89 -24.04 7.39 -3.66
C LEU A 89 -22.77 6.69 -4.15
N ASP A 90 -21.66 7.43 -4.30
CA ASP A 90 -20.39 6.92 -4.85
C ASP A 90 -19.36 6.55 -3.76
N HIS A 91 -19.70 6.74 -2.48
CA HIS A 91 -18.75 6.60 -1.38
C HIS A 91 -19.34 5.87 -0.18
N VAL A 92 -18.70 4.79 0.25
CA VAL A 92 -19.05 4.06 1.48
C VAL A 92 -18.71 4.83 2.77
N GLY A 93 -17.77 5.79 2.66
CA GLY A 93 -17.40 6.70 3.74
C GLY A 93 -16.74 7.95 3.19
N THR A 94 -16.81 9.04 3.95
CA THR A 94 -16.18 10.31 3.60
C THR A 94 -15.44 10.89 4.78
N TRP A 95 -14.35 11.60 4.48
CA TRP A 95 -13.59 12.41 5.42
C TRP A 95 -13.58 13.85 4.92
N VAL A 96 -13.97 14.78 5.78
CA VAL A 96 -14.01 16.21 5.47
C VAL A 96 -13.27 16.97 6.57
N PRO A 97 -12.15 17.64 6.26
CA PRO A 97 -11.45 18.44 7.26
C PRO A 97 -12.29 19.65 7.66
N ARG A 98 -12.33 19.95 8.96
CA ARG A 98 -12.93 21.18 9.50
C ARG A 98 -11.94 21.85 10.46
N GLU A 99 -12.22 23.09 10.83
CA GLU A 99 -11.33 23.87 11.70
C GLU A 99 -11.03 23.16 13.03
N ALA A 100 -12.06 22.71 13.76
CA ALA A 100 -11.90 22.06 15.05
C ALA A 100 -11.59 20.55 14.92
N ARG A 101 -12.53 19.79 14.34
CA ARG A 101 -12.42 18.33 14.20
C ARG A 101 -12.91 17.88 12.83
N SER A 102 -12.19 16.97 12.19
CA SER A 102 -12.59 16.42 10.90
C SER A 102 -13.90 15.66 11.06
N LEU A 103 -14.73 15.69 10.03
CA LEU A 103 -15.96 14.91 9.99
C LEU A 103 -15.73 13.63 9.20
N ILE A 104 -16.03 12.50 9.83
CA ILE A 104 -16.09 11.18 9.19
C ILE A 104 -17.56 10.78 9.11
N SER A 105 -18.05 10.51 7.90
CA SER A 105 -19.41 9.99 7.69
C SER A 105 -19.33 8.57 7.12
N ILE A 106 -20.17 7.68 7.63
CA ILE A 106 -20.33 6.30 7.13
C ILE A 106 -21.68 6.18 6.44
N ARG A 107 -21.72 5.52 5.29
CA ARG A 107 -22.97 5.31 4.53
C ARG A 107 -23.91 4.38 5.33
N PRO A 108 -25.22 4.67 5.42
CA PRO A 108 -26.13 3.91 6.29
C PRO A 108 -26.17 2.40 6.07
N ASP A 109 -26.12 1.95 4.81
CA ASP A 109 -26.16 0.54 4.42
C ASP A 109 -24.92 -0.25 4.87
N GLN A 110 -23.78 0.42 5.08
CA GLN A 110 -22.57 -0.24 5.60
C GLN A 110 -22.76 -0.75 7.04
N LEU A 111 -23.71 -0.20 7.81
CA LEU A 111 -23.91 -0.58 9.21
C LEU A 111 -24.36 -2.05 9.36
N GLU A 112 -24.88 -2.66 8.30
CA GLU A 112 -25.22 -4.08 8.24
C GLU A 112 -23.99 -5.00 8.14
N GLU A 113 -22.82 -4.44 7.80
CA GLU A 113 -21.57 -5.16 7.59
C GLU A 113 -20.46 -4.60 8.52
N PRO A 114 -20.44 -4.98 9.82
CA PRO A 114 -19.53 -4.43 10.83
C PRO A 114 -18.05 -4.43 10.43
N LEU A 115 -17.58 -5.49 9.79
CA LEU A 115 -16.19 -5.62 9.36
C LEU A 115 -15.85 -4.66 8.21
N SER A 116 -16.84 -4.35 7.36
CA SER A 116 -16.69 -3.36 6.29
C SER A 116 -16.62 -1.94 6.86
N VAL A 117 -17.38 -1.65 7.92
CA VAL A 117 -17.28 -0.36 8.64
C VAL A 117 -15.88 -0.15 9.20
N VAL A 118 -15.23 -1.18 9.73
CA VAL A 118 -13.83 -1.09 10.19
C VAL A 118 -12.87 -0.72 9.07
N ALA A 119 -13.01 -1.35 7.89
CA ALA A 119 -12.18 -1.02 6.73
C ALA A 119 -12.40 0.44 6.27
N THR A 120 -13.67 0.87 6.22
CA THR A 120 -14.03 2.24 5.84
C THR A 120 -13.50 3.26 6.85
N LEU A 121 -13.68 3.03 8.15
CA LEU A 121 -13.13 3.90 9.21
C LEU A 121 -11.60 3.97 9.14
N ALA A 122 -10.93 2.84 8.91
CA ALA A 122 -9.48 2.83 8.80
C ALA A 122 -8.99 3.63 7.60
N ASN A 123 -9.71 3.56 6.47
CA ASN A 123 -9.44 4.37 5.29
C ASN A 123 -9.65 5.88 5.58
N GLN A 124 -10.76 6.26 6.23
CA GLN A 124 -11.02 7.67 6.57
C GLN A 124 -10.02 8.22 7.60
N LEU A 125 -9.59 7.41 8.56
CA LEU A 125 -8.53 7.80 9.50
C LEU A 125 -7.16 7.89 8.84
N ALA A 126 -6.93 7.19 7.73
CA ALA A 126 -5.72 7.37 6.93
C ALA A 126 -5.68 8.76 6.26
N HIS A 127 -6.82 9.30 5.82
CA HIS A 127 -6.91 10.70 5.38
C HIS A 127 -6.54 11.67 6.51
N GLU A 128 -7.06 11.44 7.73
CA GLU A 128 -6.74 12.26 8.89
C GLU A 128 -5.23 12.25 9.20
N ILE A 129 -4.59 11.08 9.21
CA ILE A 129 -3.16 10.95 9.50
C ILE A 129 -2.29 11.59 8.41
N LEU A 130 -2.61 11.36 7.15
CA LEU A 130 -1.73 11.70 6.03
C LEU A 130 -1.98 13.11 5.48
N LEU A 131 -3.23 13.50 5.29
CA LEU A 131 -3.58 14.79 4.68
C LEU A 131 -3.66 15.89 5.74
N ARG A 132 -4.42 15.69 6.83
CA ARG A 132 -4.47 16.70 7.91
C ARG A 132 -3.15 16.83 8.65
N GLY A 133 -2.42 15.72 8.76
CA GLY A 133 -1.05 15.72 9.28
C GLY A 133 -0.02 16.34 8.34
N GLU A 134 -0.42 16.82 7.15
CA GLU A 134 0.44 17.41 6.12
C GLU A 134 1.64 16.52 5.71
N ARG A 135 1.46 15.20 5.80
CA ARG A 135 2.50 14.20 5.49
C ARG A 135 2.49 13.82 4.02
N LEU A 136 1.32 13.87 3.38
CA LEU A 136 1.10 13.51 1.99
C LEU A 136 0.46 14.68 1.26
N ARG A 137 1.02 15.08 0.13
CA ARG A 137 0.48 16.22 -0.63
C ARG A 137 -0.71 15.79 -1.49
N GLN A 138 -1.63 16.73 -1.68
CA GLN A 138 -2.87 16.48 -2.43
C GLN A 138 -2.68 16.21 -3.92
N ASP A 139 -1.54 16.64 -4.47
CA ASP A 139 -1.19 16.50 -5.88
C ASP A 139 -0.35 15.23 -6.17
N GLU A 140 -0.08 14.39 -5.16
CA GLU A 140 0.69 13.16 -5.39
C GLU A 140 -0.09 12.16 -6.26
N PRO A 141 0.48 11.68 -7.39
CA PRO A 141 -0.24 10.82 -8.33
C PRO A 141 -0.75 9.50 -7.76
N ASP A 142 -0.14 9.01 -6.68
CA ASP A 142 -0.49 7.76 -6.00
C ASP A 142 -1.08 8.01 -4.60
N GLN A 143 -1.55 9.23 -4.31
CA GLN A 143 -2.10 9.61 -3.00
C GLN A 143 -3.08 8.57 -2.47
N ASP A 144 -4.12 8.26 -3.25
CA ASP A 144 -5.19 7.38 -2.80
C ASP A 144 -4.70 5.94 -2.54
N SER A 145 -3.69 5.50 -3.28
CA SER A 145 -3.05 4.20 -3.05
C SER A 145 -2.24 4.19 -1.74
N VAL A 146 -1.61 5.30 -1.37
CA VAL A 146 -0.90 5.43 -0.08
C VAL A 146 -1.89 5.45 1.09
N ILE A 147 -3.03 6.12 0.91
CA ILE A 147 -4.12 6.15 1.90
C ILE A 147 -4.64 4.73 2.15
N ASP A 148 -4.85 3.93 1.11
CA ASP A 148 -5.25 2.51 1.24
C ASP A 148 -4.18 1.61 1.88
N LEU A 149 -2.90 1.97 1.76
CA LEU A 149 -1.79 1.19 2.30
C LEU A 149 -1.64 1.38 3.82
N LEU A 150 -1.89 2.59 4.33
CA LEU A 150 -1.68 2.92 5.74
C LEU A 150 -2.46 2.01 6.72
N PRO A 151 -3.73 1.64 6.47
CA PRO A 151 -4.43 0.67 7.30
C PRO A 151 -3.67 -0.65 7.50
N VAL A 152 -2.98 -1.16 6.46
CA VAL A 152 -2.15 -2.37 6.57
C VAL A 152 -0.97 -2.12 7.51
N PHE A 153 -0.29 -0.98 7.35
CA PHE A 153 0.83 -0.57 8.20
C PHE A 153 0.43 -0.45 9.69
N CYS A 154 -0.82 -0.04 9.95
CA CYS A 154 -1.40 0.06 11.29
C CYS A 154 -2.05 -1.24 11.81
N GLY A 155 -1.95 -2.38 11.12
CA GLY A 155 -2.51 -3.65 11.60
C GLY A 155 -4.00 -3.89 11.27
N CYS A 156 -4.62 -3.06 10.43
CA CYS A 156 -5.99 -3.24 9.92
C CYS A 156 -6.05 -4.04 8.60
N GLY A 157 -4.93 -4.64 8.18
CA GLY A 157 -4.77 -5.27 6.87
C GLY A 157 -5.83 -6.33 6.52
N LEU A 158 -6.30 -7.08 7.53
CA LEU A 158 -7.34 -8.09 7.35
C LEU A 158 -8.65 -7.49 6.83
N PHE A 159 -9.04 -6.31 7.33
CA PHE A 159 -10.31 -5.67 6.96
C PHE A 159 -10.21 -5.08 5.56
N VAL A 160 -9.22 -4.23 5.31
CA VAL A 160 -9.07 -3.56 4.01
C VAL A 160 -8.78 -4.54 2.87
N ALA A 161 -8.04 -5.62 3.12
CA ALA A 161 -7.83 -6.65 2.11
C ALA A 161 -9.14 -7.34 1.76
N ASN A 162 -10.04 -7.58 2.72
CA ASN A 162 -11.29 -8.30 2.49
C ASN A 162 -12.36 -7.46 1.77
N THR A 163 -12.34 -6.14 1.91
CA THR A 163 -13.40 -5.26 1.38
C THR A 163 -13.14 -4.70 -0.02
N THR A 164 -12.06 -5.08 -0.72
CA THR A 164 -11.71 -4.47 -2.02
C THR A 164 -12.76 -4.59 -3.12
N VAL A 165 -13.75 -5.47 -2.95
CA VAL A 165 -14.89 -5.66 -3.86
C VAL A 165 -16.17 -5.60 -3.04
N GLU A 166 -17.09 -4.74 -3.45
CA GLU A 166 -18.43 -4.61 -2.88
C GLU A 166 -19.43 -5.25 -3.87
N GLU A 167 -20.30 -6.11 -3.36
CA GLU A 167 -21.37 -6.76 -4.11
C GLU A 167 -22.71 -6.16 -3.71
N GLN A 168 -23.34 -5.39 -4.61
CA GLN A 168 -24.68 -4.87 -4.40
C GLN A 168 -25.70 -5.71 -5.19
N ARG A 169 -26.70 -6.24 -4.49
CA ARG A 169 -27.82 -6.94 -5.11
C ARG A 169 -29.01 -6.01 -5.28
N ARG A 170 -29.41 -5.72 -6.51
CA ARG A 170 -30.61 -4.94 -6.84
C ARG A 170 -31.48 -5.68 -7.83
N GLU A 171 -32.73 -5.95 -7.47
CA GLU A 171 -33.77 -6.50 -8.36
C GLU A 171 -33.32 -7.71 -9.21
N GLY A 172 -32.55 -8.63 -8.61
CA GLY A 172 -32.03 -9.83 -9.29
C GLY A 172 -30.73 -9.63 -10.08
N ALA A 173 -30.19 -8.42 -10.14
CA ALA A 173 -28.87 -8.11 -10.66
C ALA A 173 -27.83 -8.00 -9.54
N VAL A 174 -26.62 -8.48 -9.80
CA VAL A 174 -25.44 -8.31 -8.95
C VAL A 174 -24.56 -7.25 -9.59
N LEU A 175 -24.41 -6.11 -8.93
CA LEU A 175 -23.47 -5.05 -9.30
C LEU A 175 -22.20 -5.22 -8.44
N LEU A 176 -21.06 -5.37 -9.11
CA LEU A 176 -19.76 -5.40 -8.45
C LEU A 176 -19.09 -4.03 -8.59
N SER A 177 -18.74 -3.40 -7.47
CA SER A 177 -17.92 -2.18 -7.42
C SER A 177 -16.60 -2.47 -6.72
N ARG A 178 -15.55 -1.72 -7.10
CA ARG A 178 -14.26 -1.76 -6.41
C ARG A 178 -14.28 -0.77 -5.26
N GLN A 179 -13.91 -1.22 -4.06
CA GLN A 179 -13.70 -0.34 -2.90
C GLN A 179 -12.20 -0.13 -2.71
N GLY A 180 -11.77 1.14 -2.71
CA GLY A 180 -10.36 1.50 -2.71
C GLY A 180 -9.69 1.44 -4.08
N TYR A 181 -8.45 1.90 -4.11
CA TYR A 181 -7.54 2.00 -5.24
C TYR A 181 -6.59 0.81 -5.34
N LEU A 182 -6.16 0.25 -4.21
CA LEU A 182 -5.33 -0.94 -4.17
C LEU A 182 -6.15 -2.21 -4.38
N ASN A 183 -5.62 -3.12 -5.21
CA ASN A 183 -6.20 -4.44 -5.35
C ASN A 183 -5.78 -5.34 -4.16
N SER A 184 -6.58 -6.40 -3.94
CA SER A 184 -6.37 -7.42 -2.90
C SER A 184 -4.98 -8.06 -2.96
N GLY A 185 -4.42 -8.22 -4.16
CA GLY A 185 -3.08 -8.76 -4.38
C GLY A 185 -1.99 -7.88 -3.77
N VAL A 186 -2.04 -6.57 -4.01
CA VAL A 186 -1.11 -5.59 -3.42
C VAL A 186 -1.27 -5.52 -1.90
N LEU A 187 -2.51 -5.48 -1.40
CA LEU A 187 -2.78 -5.48 0.05
C LEU A 187 -2.29 -6.77 0.73
N GLY A 188 -2.45 -7.93 0.09
CA GLY A 188 -1.90 -9.18 0.58
C GLY A 188 -0.37 -9.19 0.64
N TYR A 189 0.31 -8.60 -0.35
CA TYR A 189 1.76 -8.43 -0.30
C TYR A 189 2.20 -7.43 0.78
N ALA A 190 1.46 -6.32 0.96
CA ALA A 190 1.70 -5.38 2.05
C ALA A 190 1.54 -6.04 3.43
N CYS A 191 0.57 -6.93 3.60
CA CYS A 191 0.43 -7.76 4.80
C CYS A 191 1.66 -8.66 5.03
N ALA A 192 2.29 -9.16 3.96
CA ALA A 192 3.52 -9.95 4.07
C ALA A 192 4.72 -9.10 4.48
N LEU A 193 4.83 -7.88 3.96
CA LEU A 193 5.85 -6.91 4.38
C LEU A 193 5.69 -6.54 5.86
N TYR A 194 4.45 -6.27 6.29
CA TYR A 194 4.09 -6.01 7.68
C TYR A 194 4.52 -7.17 8.60
N ALA A 195 4.13 -8.41 8.28
CA ALA A 195 4.48 -9.58 9.08
C ALA A 195 5.99 -9.84 9.10
N TRP A 196 6.65 -9.65 7.96
CA TRP A 196 8.10 -9.84 7.82
C TRP A 196 8.90 -8.82 8.64
N ALA A 197 8.49 -7.54 8.62
CA ALA A 197 9.12 -6.49 9.43
C ALA A 197 9.03 -6.74 10.93
N ARG A 198 7.96 -7.41 11.36
CA ARG A 198 7.71 -7.81 12.75
C ARG A 198 8.41 -9.12 13.13
N GLY A 199 9.13 -9.74 12.21
CA GLY A 199 9.79 -11.03 12.43
C GLY A 199 8.80 -12.19 12.64
N GLU A 200 7.55 -12.07 12.18
CA GLU A 200 6.53 -13.10 12.41
C GLU A 200 6.87 -14.37 11.64
N THR A 201 7.11 -15.46 12.39
CA THR A 201 7.35 -16.80 11.83
C THR A 201 6.05 -17.52 11.48
N SER A 202 4.96 -17.16 12.14
CA SER A 202 3.61 -17.66 11.91
C SER A 202 2.59 -16.53 12.00
N ALA A 203 1.63 -16.53 11.09
CA ALA A 203 0.57 -15.53 11.01
C ALA A 203 -0.80 -16.24 10.97
N PRO A 204 -1.33 -16.71 12.11
CA PRO A 204 -2.62 -17.42 12.15
C PRO A 204 -3.76 -16.55 11.65
N TRP A 205 -3.70 -15.23 11.90
CA TRP A 205 -4.64 -14.23 11.42
C TRP A 205 -4.78 -14.22 9.88
N ALA A 206 -3.76 -14.66 9.14
CA ALA A 206 -3.79 -14.70 7.67
C ALA A 206 -4.81 -15.71 7.13
N ALA A 207 -5.34 -16.62 7.97
CA ALA A 207 -6.45 -17.50 7.59
C ALA A 207 -7.75 -16.73 7.29
N GLY A 208 -7.90 -15.51 7.82
CA GLY A 208 -9.05 -14.65 7.55
C GLY A 208 -8.91 -13.77 6.30
N LEU A 209 -7.80 -13.85 5.56
CA LEU A 209 -7.64 -13.11 4.31
C LEU A 209 -8.44 -13.77 3.18
N ARG A 210 -9.07 -12.95 2.33
CA ARG A 210 -9.67 -13.40 1.08
C ARG A 210 -8.65 -14.13 0.20
N PRO A 211 -9.08 -15.10 -0.65
CA PRO A 211 -8.16 -16.05 -1.29
C PRO A 211 -7.05 -15.44 -2.16
N ASP A 212 -7.36 -14.38 -2.91
CA ASP A 212 -6.42 -13.64 -3.76
C ASP A 212 -5.37 -12.87 -2.94
N ALA A 213 -5.77 -12.18 -1.86
CA ALA A 213 -4.86 -11.55 -0.91
C ALA A 213 -4.01 -12.59 -0.15
N ALA A 214 -4.62 -13.71 0.25
CA ALA A 214 -3.91 -14.79 0.93
C ALA A 214 -2.80 -15.38 0.05
N LEU A 215 -3.03 -15.49 -1.26
CA LEU A 215 -2.04 -16.00 -2.20
C LEU A 215 -0.78 -15.11 -2.27
N THR A 216 -0.96 -13.80 -2.42
CA THR A 216 0.17 -12.85 -2.46
C THR A 216 0.84 -12.73 -1.09
N PHE A 217 0.08 -12.78 0.01
CA PHE A 217 0.63 -12.84 1.37
C PHE A 217 1.57 -14.04 1.55
N GLN A 218 1.10 -15.25 1.25
CA GLN A 218 1.87 -16.47 1.47
C GLN A 218 3.11 -16.54 0.59
N ARG A 219 2.97 -16.21 -0.70
CA ARG A 219 4.10 -16.24 -1.66
C ARG A 219 5.08 -15.10 -1.39
N GLY A 220 4.58 -13.91 -1.06
CA GLY A 220 5.37 -12.75 -0.63
C GLY A 220 6.20 -13.04 0.62
N GLY A 221 5.57 -13.56 1.68
CA GLY A 221 6.28 -13.91 2.91
C GLY A 221 7.34 -15.00 2.68
N ARG A 222 7.04 -16.00 1.84
CA ARG A 222 8.04 -17.02 1.44
C ARG A 222 9.19 -16.40 0.66
N TYR A 223 8.91 -15.47 -0.25
CA TYR A 223 9.92 -14.75 -1.02
C TYR A 223 10.85 -13.99 -0.08
N LEU A 224 10.29 -13.08 0.74
CA LEU A 224 11.03 -12.25 1.69
C LEU A 224 11.93 -13.07 2.62
N ARG A 225 11.40 -14.15 3.21
CA ARG A 225 12.19 -15.03 4.10
C ARG A 225 13.32 -15.78 3.40
N ARG A 226 13.19 -16.07 2.11
CA ARG A 226 14.21 -16.84 1.36
C ARG A 226 15.26 -15.97 0.70
N THR A 227 14.90 -14.77 0.27
CA THR A 227 15.76 -13.92 -0.55
C THR A 227 16.25 -12.68 0.18
N GLY A 228 15.48 -12.17 1.16
CA GLY A 228 15.70 -10.85 1.75
C GLY A 228 15.55 -9.69 0.75
N ASP A 229 15.09 -9.94 -0.48
CA ASP A 229 15.04 -8.94 -1.54
C ASP A 229 13.81 -8.03 -1.40
N SER A 230 14.00 -6.92 -0.70
CA SER A 230 12.99 -5.88 -0.54
C SER A 230 13.63 -4.49 -0.53
N LEU A 231 12.94 -3.53 -1.14
CA LEU A 231 13.26 -2.10 -0.99
C LEU A 231 12.80 -1.55 0.38
N PHE A 232 11.93 -2.28 1.08
CA PHE A 232 11.57 -2.00 2.46
C PHE A 232 12.57 -2.69 3.39
N GLN A 233 13.28 -1.92 4.21
CA GLN A 233 14.31 -2.43 5.11
C GLN A 233 14.02 -1.93 6.54
N PRO A 234 13.13 -2.61 7.28
CA PRO A 234 12.84 -2.28 8.67
C PRO A 234 14.05 -2.60 9.55
N LEU A 235 14.30 -1.79 10.59
CA LEU A 235 15.35 -1.96 11.61
C LEU A 235 16.79 -1.57 11.23
N GLU A 236 17.03 -1.13 9.99
CA GLU A 236 18.29 -0.51 9.57
C GLU A 236 18.03 0.92 9.06
N SER A 237 19.04 1.80 9.08
CA SER A 237 18.95 3.05 8.33
C SER A 237 18.89 2.70 6.85
N ASN A 238 17.70 2.69 6.25
CA ASN A 238 17.54 2.32 4.84
C ASN A 238 18.17 3.41 3.95
N PRO A 239 19.40 3.22 3.45
CA PRO A 239 20.10 4.29 2.76
C PRO A 239 19.60 4.46 1.33
N PHE A 240 18.61 3.67 0.90
CA PHE A 240 18.14 3.65 -0.48
C PHE A 240 17.64 5.01 -0.95
N PHE A 241 16.86 5.70 -0.14
CA PHE A 241 16.29 7.00 -0.51
C PHE A 241 17.30 8.15 -0.40
N SER A 242 18.28 8.02 0.50
CA SER A 242 19.40 8.96 0.62
C SER A 242 20.58 8.66 -0.33
N ALA A 243 20.56 7.53 -1.04
CA ALA A 243 21.67 7.08 -1.88
C ALA A 243 21.91 8.03 -3.06
N ASN A 244 23.15 8.45 -3.27
CA ASN A 244 23.53 9.23 -4.45
C ASN A 244 23.38 8.41 -5.75
N ALA A 245 23.40 9.09 -6.90
CA ALA A 245 23.19 8.48 -8.20
C ALA A 245 24.16 7.31 -8.49
N SER A 246 25.45 7.47 -8.15
CA SER A 246 26.45 6.41 -8.32
C SER A 246 26.14 5.16 -7.49
N THR A 247 25.64 5.34 -6.26
CA THR A 247 25.25 4.22 -5.39
C THR A 247 24.03 3.48 -5.94
N LEU A 248 23.06 4.22 -6.50
CA LEU A 248 21.88 3.63 -7.14
C LEU A 248 22.27 2.82 -8.39
N VAL A 249 23.24 3.30 -9.18
CA VAL A 249 23.79 2.54 -10.33
C VAL A 249 24.46 1.24 -9.89
N VAL A 250 25.25 1.26 -8.81
CA VAL A 250 25.87 0.03 -8.30
C VAL A 250 24.79 -0.99 -7.93
N ARG A 251 23.68 -0.55 -7.32
CA ARG A 251 22.54 -1.42 -7.00
C ARG A 251 21.80 -1.95 -8.24
N LEU A 252 21.85 -1.26 -9.39
CA LEU A 252 21.18 -1.71 -10.62
C LEU A 252 21.77 -2.99 -11.22
N ARG A 253 23.07 -3.25 -11.03
CA ARG A 253 23.81 -4.29 -11.80
C ARG A 253 23.31 -5.71 -11.59
N ASP A 254 22.91 -6.06 -10.37
CA ASP A 254 22.43 -7.41 -10.00
C ASP A 254 21.04 -7.37 -9.35
N ALA A 255 20.28 -6.31 -9.59
CA ALA A 255 18.99 -6.10 -8.93
C ALA A 255 17.91 -7.05 -9.47
N SER A 256 16.98 -7.44 -8.60
CA SER A 256 15.70 -8.00 -9.03
C SER A 256 14.91 -6.95 -9.84
N PRO A 257 13.93 -7.36 -10.68
CA PRO A 257 13.15 -6.39 -11.45
C PRO A 257 12.51 -5.28 -10.60
N SER A 258 11.99 -5.59 -9.41
CA SER A 258 11.45 -4.57 -8.50
C SER A 258 12.52 -3.62 -7.98
N SER A 259 13.68 -4.15 -7.62
CA SER A 259 14.80 -3.35 -7.12
C SER A 259 15.39 -2.46 -8.21
N SER A 260 15.45 -2.94 -9.46
CA SER A 260 15.82 -2.11 -10.62
C SER A 260 14.83 -0.96 -10.83
N ILE A 261 13.52 -1.26 -10.78
CA ILE A 261 12.47 -0.24 -10.93
C ILE A 261 12.58 0.82 -9.85
N GLY A 262 12.78 0.41 -8.59
CA GLY A 262 12.98 1.36 -7.50
C GLY A 262 14.19 2.26 -7.72
N CYS A 263 15.33 1.71 -8.14
CA CYS A 263 16.53 2.50 -8.41
C CYS A 263 16.28 3.52 -9.53
N LEU A 264 15.60 3.10 -10.60
CA LEU A 264 15.23 3.96 -11.72
C LEU A 264 14.29 5.08 -11.30
N TRP A 265 13.32 4.82 -10.40
CA TRP A 265 12.47 5.86 -9.84
C TRP A 265 13.26 6.84 -8.98
N ALA A 266 14.13 6.35 -8.10
CA ALA A 266 14.97 7.20 -7.26
C ALA A 266 15.94 8.08 -8.07
N LEU A 267 16.47 7.56 -9.18
CA LEU A 267 17.25 8.34 -10.15
C LEU A 267 16.39 9.38 -10.87
N ALA A 268 15.15 9.02 -11.25
CA ALA A 268 14.24 9.93 -11.94
C ALA A 268 13.81 11.12 -11.06
N GLU A 269 13.60 10.91 -9.77
CA GLU A 269 13.25 11.99 -8.82
C GLU A 269 14.41 12.96 -8.57
N ARG A 270 15.66 12.54 -8.84
CA ARG A 270 16.84 13.42 -8.75
C ARG A 270 17.00 14.38 -9.92
N GLY A 271 16.32 14.12 -11.04
CA GLY A 271 16.40 14.98 -12.22
C GLY A 271 17.85 15.15 -12.71
N GLU A 272 18.27 16.39 -12.96
CA GLU A 272 19.56 16.70 -13.60
C GLU A 272 20.79 16.22 -12.82
N GLU A 273 20.68 16.04 -11.49
CA GLU A 273 21.77 15.53 -10.64
C GLU A 273 22.20 14.10 -11.03
N ALA A 274 21.34 13.36 -11.74
CA ALA A 274 21.63 12.01 -12.21
C ALA A 274 22.14 11.96 -13.67
N ARG A 275 22.49 13.09 -14.28
CA ARG A 275 22.97 13.13 -15.69
C ARG A 275 24.23 12.29 -15.92
N ASP A 276 25.16 12.27 -14.97
CA ASP A 276 26.43 11.56 -15.09
C ASP A 276 26.27 10.04 -15.17
N VAL A 277 25.08 9.52 -14.89
CA VAL A 277 24.78 8.07 -14.92
C VAL A 277 23.86 7.65 -16.06
N LEU A 278 23.54 8.53 -17.01
CA LEU A 278 22.65 8.21 -18.14
C LEU A 278 23.15 7.02 -18.97
N SER A 279 24.46 6.91 -19.19
CA SER A 279 25.09 5.80 -19.93
C SER A 279 24.83 4.43 -19.28
N GLU A 280 24.63 4.39 -17.96
CA GLU A 280 24.34 3.16 -17.21
C GLU A 280 22.84 2.80 -17.26
N ILE A 281 21.96 3.77 -17.52
CA ILE A 281 20.50 3.56 -17.65
C ILE A 281 20.13 3.11 -19.07
N LEU A 282 20.83 3.62 -20.10
CA LEU A 282 20.53 3.32 -21.52
C LEU A 282 20.40 1.81 -21.84
N PRO A 283 21.30 0.92 -21.38
CA PRO A 283 21.17 -0.53 -21.65
C PRO A 283 19.88 -1.14 -21.10
N LEU A 284 19.27 -0.55 -20.07
CA LEU A 284 18.03 -1.04 -19.47
C LEU A 284 16.79 -0.85 -20.36
N LEU A 285 16.90 -0.02 -21.42
CA LEU A 285 15.89 0.04 -22.48
C LEU A 285 15.74 -1.29 -23.24
N GLN A 286 16.74 -2.17 -23.17
CA GLN A 286 16.71 -3.52 -23.77
C GLN A 286 16.58 -4.62 -22.70
N HIS A 287 16.22 -4.27 -21.47
CA HIS A 287 16.11 -5.23 -20.38
C HIS A 287 15.04 -6.30 -20.68
N ARG A 288 15.30 -7.55 -20.28
CA ARG A 288 14.38 -8.69 -20.51
C ARG A 288 12.98 -8.47 -19.93
N HIS A 289 12.89 -7.74 -18.82
CA HIS A 289 11.64 -7.46 -18.13
C HIS A 289 11.05 -6.15 -18.62
N PHE A 290 9.82 -6.19 -19.15
CA PHE A 290 9.21 -5.03 -19.80
C PHE A 290 9.00 -3.83 -18.85
N GLU A 291 8.65 -4.09 -17.58
CA GLU A 291 8.46 -3.02 -16.60
C GLU A 291 9.75 -2.26 -16.28
N VAL A 292 10.90 -2.95 -16.34
CA VAL A 292 12.21 -2.29 -16.17
C VAL A 292 12.50 -1.40 -17.38
N ARG A 293 12.16 -1.84 -18.60
CA ARG A 293 12.29 -0.99 -19.80
C ARG A 293 11.44 0.26 -19.69
N ALA A 294 10.17 0.12 -19.26
CA ALA A 294 9.26 1.24 -19.06
C ALA A 294 9.76 2.21 -17.98
N ALA A 295 10.27 1.69 -16.86
CA ALA A 295 10.87 2.51 -15.81
C ALA A 295 12.13 3.23 -16.30
N ALA A 296 12.97 2.58 -17.10
CA ALA A 296 14.19 3.17 -17.65
C ALA A 296 13.86 4.31 -18.62
N ALA A 297 12.90 4.10 -19.53
CA ALA A 297 12.44 5.15 -20.45
C ALA A 297 11.88 6.36 -19.68
N LYS A 298 11.07 6.13 -18.64
CA LYS A 298 10.55 7.21 -17.78
C LYS A 298 11.68 7.95 -17.04
N ALA A 299 12.66 7.21 -16.52
CA ALA A 299 13.80 7.81 -15.81
C ALA A 299 14.63 8.71 -16.73
N LEU A 300 14.99 8.23 -17.92
CA LEU A 300 15.71 9.01 -18.93
C LEU A 300 14.96 10.30 -19.29
N GLY A 301 13.64 10.22 -19.48
CA GLY A 301 12.80 11.39 -19.78
C GLY A 301 12.77 12.42 -18.65
N LYS A 302 12.76 11.98 -17.38
CA LYS A 302 12.77 12.87 -16.20
C LYS A 302 14.13 13.49 -15.90
N ILE A 303 15.23 12.74 -16.06
CA ILE A 303 16.59 13.22 -15.82
C ILE A 303 16.97 14.31 -16.85
N GLY A 304 16.46 14.17 -18.07
CA GLY A 304 16.78 15.08 -19.18
C GLY A 304 18.25 14.94 -19.62
N GLY A 305 18.65 15.70 -20.64
CA GLY A 305 19.98 15.56 -21.23
C GLY A 305 20.10 14.44 -22.26
N THR A 306 18.98 14.05 -22.89
CA THR A 306 19.00 13.07 -23.98
C THR A 306 19.71 13.69 -25.20
N ASP A 307 20.97 13.30 -25.39
CA ASP A 307 21.66 13.47 -26.67
C ASP A 307 20.86 12.82 -27.81
N GLN A 308 21.25 13.11 -29.06
CA GLN A 308 20.57 12.52 -30.23
C GLN A 308 20.50 10.99 -30.16
N GLU A 309 21.44 10.33 -29.50
CA GLU A 309 21.48 8.88 -29.35
C GLU A 309 20.39 8.38 -28.40
N THR A 310 20.19 9.03 -27.25
CA THR A 310 19.11 8.69 -26.33
C THR A 310 17.73 8.93 -26.96
N HIS A 311 17.57 10.02 -27.72
CA HIS A 311 16.32 10.26 -28.47
C HIS A 311 16.08 9.17 -29.53
N ARG A 312 17.12 8.77 -30.29
CA ARG A 312 17.02 7.67 -31.28
C ARG A 312 16.62 6.35 -30.63
N GLN A 313 17.19 6.00 -29.49
CA GLN A 313 16.85 4.75 -28.80
C GLN A 313 15.44 4.77 -28.23
N LEU A 314 14.98 5.90 -27.67
CA LEU A 314 13.60 6.05 -27.21
C LEU A 314 12.58 5.96 -28.35
N THR A 315 12.93 6.49 -29.53
CA THR A 315 12.05 6.44 -30.72
C THR A 315 11.91 5.02 -31.28
N ARG A 316 12.89 4.13 -31.04
CA ARG A 316 12.83 2.71 -31.45
C ARG A 316 11.94 1.83 -30.56
N LEU A 317 11.45 2.36 -29.43
CA LEU A 317 10.60 1.64 -28.48
C LEU A 317 9.09 1.86 -28.74
N VAL A 318 8.73 2.78 -29.64
CA VAL A 318 7.37 3.07 -30.11
C VAL A 318 7.17 2.45 -31.48
#